data_AF-A0A8X6F262-F1
#
_entry.id   AF-A0A8X6F262-F1
#
_cell.length_a   1.000
_cell.length_b   1.000
_cell.length_c   1.000
_cell.angle_alpha   90.00
_cell.angle_beta   90.00
_cell.angle_gamma   90.00
#
_symmetry.space_group_name_H-M   'P 1'
#
loop_
_entity.id
_entity.type
_entity.pdbx_description
1 polymer ?
#
loop_
_entity_poly.entity_id
_entity_poly.type
_entity_poly.pdbx_seq_one_letter_code
_entity_poly.pdbx_strand_id
1 'polypeptide(L)'
;MLLYNGQESLGRGDFVALNLVDRYVQFLYDLGSGIANITSALPINLDQWHVVRATRILRRGSLQLDDGPVTTGESKEPLSELNLDRPLYLGGYRHLSTINPESGITSRFKGAFQRLVLNGEVVDDLRKVAKSSQDVGHFYGPPCGPNPCHNGGMCLPQLNNFHCKCPVAYTGLWCEKYIENVSIDEPIMFDGKIFLKFPNKIIS
;
A
#
# COMPACT_ATOMS: atom_id res chain seq x y z
N MET A 1 -13.84 1.61 4.76
CA MET A 1 -12.64 1.90 5.57
C MET A 1 -11.41 1.38 4.85
N LEU A 2 -10.51 2.27 4.44
CA LEU A 2 -9.20 1.93 3.90
C LEU A 2 -8.20 1.69 5.03
N LEU A 3 -8.14 2.60 6.00
CA LEU A 3 -7.20 2.58 7.12
C LEU A 3 -7.87 3.14 8.37
N TYR A 4 -7.55 2.59 9.55
CA TYR A 4 -8.01 3.12 10.84
C TYR A 4 -7.01 2.84 11.96
N ASN A 5 -6.80 3.84 12.82
CA ASN A 5 -6.16 3.66 14.13
C ASN A 5 -6.93 4.50 15.16
N GLY A 6 -7.17 3.95 16.35
CA GLY A 6 -7.76 4.70 17.47
C GLY A 6 -6.93 4.59 18.75
N GLN A 7 -7.35 5.30 19.78
CA GLN A 7 -6.74 5.29 21.11
C GLN A 7 -7.28 4.16 22.00
N GLU A 8 -8.61 4.11 22.22
CA GLU A 8 -9.21 3.17 23.17
C GLU A 8 -9.83 1.92 22.52
N SER A 9 -10.00 0.85 23.31
CA SER A 9 -10.54 -0.44 22.85
C SER A 9 -12.03 -0.40 22.53
N LEU A 10 -12.75 0.57 23.08
CA LEU A 10 -14.21 0.72 22.92
C LEU A 10 -14.58 1.84 21.94
N GLY A 11 -13.65 2.24 21.06
CA GLY A 11 -13.92 3.27 20.05
C GLY A 11 -14.09 4.67 20.64
N ARG A 12 -13.28 5.02 21.65
CA ARG A 12 -13.25 6.36 22.25
C ARG A 12 -11.86 6.99 22.09
N GLY A 13 -11.82 8.30 22.28
CA GLY A 13 -10.60 9.09 22.19
C GLY A 13 -10.16 9.36 20.75
N ASP A 14 -8.88 9.70 20.62
CA ASP A 14 -8.27 10.09 19.36
C ASP A 14 -8.39 9.00 18.30
N PHE A 15 -8.50 9.43 17.05
CA PHE A 15 -8.46 8.51 15.93
C PHE A 15 -7.89 9.15 14.67
N VAL A 16 -7.50 8.29 13.75
CA VAL A 16 -7.21 8.64 12.36
C VAL A 16 -7.82 7.57 11.45
N ALA A 17 -8.46 8.00 10.38
CA ALA A 17 -9.14 7.14 9.43
C ALA A 17 -8.95 7.63 7.99
N LEU A 18 -8.77 6.68 7.07
CA LEU A 18 -9.00 6.88 5.65
C LEU A 18 -10.22 6.08 5.23
N ASN A 19 -11.20 6.76 4.63
CA ASN A 19 -12.44 6.17 4.15
C ASN A 19 -12.57 6.34 2.64
N LEU A 20 -13.40 5.49 2.06
CA LEU A 20 -13.85 5.62 0.68
C LEU A 20 -15.38 5.64 0.74
N VAL A 21 -15.98 6.81 0.47
CA VAL A 21 -17.42 7.08 0.57
C VAL A 21 -17.86 7.69 -0.74
N ASP A 22 -18.83 7.06 -1.42
CA ASP A 22 -19.36 7.53 -2.71
C ASP A 22 -18.28 7.84 -3.77
N ARG A 23 -17.22 7.00 -3.79
CA ARG A 23 -15.99 7.13 -4.60
C ARG A 23 -15.04 8.26 -4.21
N TYR A 24 -15.32 9.02 -3.17
CA TYR A 24 -14.38 10.01 -2.65
C TYR A 24 -13.59 9.43 -1.48
N VAL A 25 -12.28 9.67 -1.52
CA VAL A 25 -11.42 9.38 -0.37
C VAL A 25 -11.62 10.47 0.67
N GLN A 26 -11.79 10.08 1.93
CA GLN A 26 -11.90 10.99 3.07
C GLN A 26 -10.81 10.68 4.09
N PHE A 27 -10.12 11.72 4.55
CA PHE A 27 -9.14 11.66 5.62
C PHE A 27 -9.73 12.36 6.85
N LEU A 28 -10.03 11.55 7.86
CA LEU A 28 -10.62 12.02 9.13
C LEU A 28 -9.64 11.78 10.27
N TYR A 29 -9.56 12.74 11.18
CA TYR A 29 -8.86 12.56 12.44
C TYR A 29 -9.44 13.48 13.52
N ASP A 30 -9.40 13.02 14.75
CA ASP A 30 -9.68 13.82 15.93
C ASP A 30 -8.51 13.69 16.91
N LEU A 31 -8.10 14.83 17.46
CA LEU A 31 -7.02 14.99 18.44
C LEU A 31 -7.57 15.26 19.84
N GLY A 32 -8.87 15.01 20.06
CA GLY A 32 -9.58 15.23 21.32
C GLY A 32 -10.27 16.60 21.43
N SER A 33 -10.29 17.40 20.36
CA SER A 33 -10.88 18.75 20.33
C SER A 33 -11.87 18.96 19.20
N GLY A 34 -12.01 18.00 18.29
CA GLY A 34 -12.96 18.02 17.20
C GLY A 34 -12.35 17.60 15.88
N ILE A 35 -13.20 16.99 15.07
CA ILE A 35 -12.86 16.26 13.86
C ILE A 35 -12.41 17.19 12.74
N ALA A 36 -11.25 16.88 12.15
CA ALA A 36 -10.91 17.29 10.80
C ALA A 36 -11.51 16.29 9.80
N ASN A 37 -12.22 16.78 8.77
CA ASN A 37 -12.70 15.94 7.67
C ASN A 37 -12.25 16.53 6.34
N ILE A 38 -11.29 15.88 5.70
CA ILE A 38 -10.70 16.31 4.43
C ILE A 38 -11.11 15.33 3.35
N THR A 39 -11.89 15.78 2.38
CA THR A 39 -12.33 14.92 1.26
C THR A 39 -11.51 15.25 0.01
N SER A 40 -11.15 14.22 -0.75
CA SER A 40 -10.49 14.36 -2.06
C SER A 40 -11.33 15.23 -3.00
N ALA A 41 -10.67 16.04 -3.83
CA ALA A 41 -11.36 16.95 -4.76
C ALA A 41 -12.09 16.21 -5.88
N LEU A 42 -11.61 15.02 -6.24
CA LEU A 42 -12.10 14.21 -7.36
C LEU A 42 -12.41 12.79 -6.86
N PRO A 43 -13.39 12.10 -7.47
CA PRO A 43 -13.67 10.72 -7.15
C PRO A 43 -12.62 9.78 -7.76
N ILE A 44 -12.49 8.59 -7.20
CA ILE A 44 -11.76 7.49 -7.84
C ILE A 44 -12.51 6.98 -9.08
N ASN A 45 -11.76 6.35 -9.97
CA ASN A 45 -12.31 5.44 -10.97
C ASN A 45 -12.33 4.03 -10.38
N LEU A 46 -13.39 3.27 -10.66
CA LEU A 46 -13.45 1.88 -10.23
C LEU A 46 -12.51 1.03 -11.07
N ASP A 47 -12.01 -0.05 -10.46
CA ASP A 47 -11.14 -1.04 -11.10
C ASP A 47 -9.82 -0.48 -11.66
N GLN A 48 -9.36 0.65 -11.13
CA GLN A 48 -8.09 1.29 -11.44
C GLN A 48 -7.23 1.44 -10.18
N TRP A 49 -5.91 1.37 -10.35
CA TRP A 49 -4.99 1.68 -9.25
C TRP A 49 -4.95 3.18 -9.01
N HIS A 50 -5.09 3.55 -7.74
CA HIS A 50 -5.01 4.92 -7.27
C HIS A 50 -3.93 5.07 -6.21
N VAL A 51 -3.35 6.26 -6.12
CA VAL A 51 -2.40 6.63 -5.06
C VAL A 51 -3.06 7.64 -4.14
N VAL A 52 -3.21 7.29 -2.86
CA VAL A 52 -3.73 8.20 -1.84
C VAL A 52 -2.57 8.68 -0.97
N ARG A 53 -2.36 10.00 -0.92
CA ARG A 53 -1.36 10.64 -0.06
C ARG A 53 -2.10 11.47 0.99
N ALA A 54 -2.01 11.04 2.25
CA ALA A 54 -2.52 11.80 3.38
C ALA A 54 -1.36 12.20 4.28
N THR A 55 -1.30 13.46 4.69
CA THR A 55 -0.24 13.98 5.55
C THR A 55 -0.86 14.87 6.61
N ARG A 56 -0.42 14.73 7.86
CA ARG A 56 -0.81 15.59 8.97
C ARG A 56 0.44 16.15 9.63
N ILE A 57 0.46 17.47 9.82
CA ILE A 57 1.48 18.19 10.56
C ILE A 57 0.74 18.99 11.64
N LEU A 58 0.98 18.65 12.91
CA LEU A 58 0.22 19.19 14.04
C LEU A 58 -1.30 19.00 13.79
N ARG A 59 -2.07 20.09 13.83
CA ARG A 59 -3.52 20.07 13.59
C ARG A 59 -3.90 20.03 12.12
N ARG A 60 -3.01 20.46 11.21
CA ARG A 60 -3.32 20.62 9.79
C ARG A 60 -3.05 19.34 9.02
N GLY A 61 -4.01 18.96 8.21
CA GLY A 61 -3.97 17.81 7.33
C GLY A 61 -4.04 18.22 5.87
N SER A 62 -3.54 17.34 5.01
CA SER A 62 -3.68 17.42 3.56
C SER A 62 -3.98 16.04 3.00
N LEU A 63 -4.75 16.02 1.92
CA LEU A 63 -5.12 14.82 1.18
C LEU A 63 -4.94 15.10 -0.32
N GLN A 64 -4.27 14.17 -1.00
CA GLN A 64 -4.14 14.16 -2.45
C GLN A 64 -4.50 12.78 -2.98
N LEU A 65 -5.36 12.76 -4.00
CA LEU A 65 -5.68 11.57 -4.78
C LEU A 65 -4.95 11.66 -6.11
N ASP A 66 -4.17 10.63 -6.44
CA ASP A 66 -3.29 10.54 -7.60
C ASP A 66 -2.42 11.79 -7.74
N ASP A 67 -2.39 12.41 -8.92
CA ASP A 67 -1.73 13.68 -9.18
C ASP A 67 -2.72 14.85 -9.21
N GLY A 68 -3.91 14.65 -8.60
CA GLY A 68 -4.97 15.64 -8.52
C GLY A 68 -4.70 16.75 -7.49
N PRO A 69 -5.69 17.65 -7.30
CA PRO A 69 -5.58 18.75 -6.35
C PRO A 69 -5.38 18.27 -4.91
N VAL A 70 -4.58 19.01 -4.15
CA VAL A 70 -4.44 18.82 -2.70
C VAL A 70 -5.60 19.52 -2.00
N THR A 71 -6.34 18.80 -1.17
CA THR A 71 -7.33 19.37 -0.25
C THR A 71 -6.78 19.41 1.16
N THR A 72 -7.21 20.38 1.96
CA THR A 72 -6.71 20.60 3.32
C THR A 72 -7.82 20.80 4.32
N GLY A 73 -7.54 20.53 5.58
CA GLY A 73 -8.40 20.81 6.71
C GLY A 73 -7.60 20.71 8.00
N GLU A 74 -8.24 20.98 9.13
CA GLU A 74 -7.55 20.96 10.42
C GLU A 74 -8.51 20.57 11.55
N SER A 75 -7.96 19.93 12.58
CA SER A 75 -8.71 19.67 13.81
C SER A 75 -8.86 20.98 14.58
N LYS A 76 -9.86 21.06 15.45
CA LYS A 76 -10.10 22.26 16.26
C LYS A 76 -9.02 22.45 17.33
N GLU A 77 -8.94 23.67 17.86
CA GLU A 77 -8.06 24.01 18.99
C GLU A 77 -8.58 23.38 20.30
N PRO A 78 -7.73 23.18 21.33
CA PRO A 78 -6.29 23.50 21.41
C PRO A 78 -5.35 22.33 21.12
N LEU A 79 -5.85 21.09 21.08
CA LEU A 79 -4.99 19.90 21.01
C LEU A 79 -4.37 19.70 19.62
N SER A 80 -3.10 19.30 19.58
CA SER A 80 -2.31 19.15 18.34
C SER A 80 -1.55 17.83 18.21
N GLU A 81 -1.50 17.06 19.28
CA GLU A 81 -0.88 15.75 19.33
C GLU A 81 -1.95 14.67 19.09
N LEU A 82 -1.52 13.53 18.56
CA LEU A 82 -2.37 12.39 18.30
C LEU A 82 -1.85 11.22 19.14
N ASN A 83 -2.66 10.72 20.06
CA ASN A 83 -2.28 9.60 20.93
C ASN A 83 -2.98 8.31 20.50
N LEU A 84 -2.24 7.36 19.93
CA LEU A 84 -2.80 6.12 19.40
C LEU A 84 -2.12 4.89 20.02
N ASP A 85 -2.87 4.14 20.81
CA ASP A 85 -2.37 2.93 21.50
C ASP A 85 -2.79 1.63 20.81
N ARG A 86 -3.65 1.70 19.78
CA ARG A 86 -4.19 0.50 19.10
C ARG A 86 -3.38 0.11 17.87
N PRO A 87 -3.45 -1.16 17.43
CA PRO A 87 -2.93 -1.57 16.15
C PRO A 87 -3.58 -0.78 15.00
N LEU A 88 -2.79 -0.50 13.96
CA LEU A 88 -3.29 0.02 12.70
C LEU A 88 -4.08 -1.07 11.95
N TYR A 89 -5.31 -0.76 11.58
CA TYR A 89 -6.15 -1.62 10.76
C TYR A 89 -6.13 -1.17 9.30
N LEU A 90 -6.02 -2.12 8.37
CA LEU A 90 -6.08 -1.89 6.93
C LEU A 90 -7.24 -2.71 6.34
N GLY A 91 -8.06 -2.07 5.49
CA GLY A 91 -9.14 -2.70 4.71
C GLY A 91 -10.38 -3.15 5.50
N GLY A 92 -10.28 -3.41 6.79
CA GLY A 92 -11.44 -3.74 7.62
C GLY A 92 -11.14 -3.90 9.10
N TYR A 93 -12.19 -4.20 9.86
CA TYR A 93 -12.16 -4.38 11.31
C TYR A 93 -12.94 -5.65 11.69
N ARG A 94 -12.60 -6.26 12.84
CA ARG A 94 -13.30 -7.45 13.34
C ARG A 94 -14.68 -7.11 13.91
N HIS A 95 -14.75 -6.13 14.81
CA HIS A 95 -15.98 -5.71 15.48
C HIS A 95 -16.16 -4.19 15.35
N LEU A 96 -17.36 -3.73 15.01
CA LEU A 96 -17.67 -2.29 14.91
C LEU A 96 -17.45 -1.56 16.25
N SER A 97 -17.63 -2.25 17.38
CA SER A 97 -17.46 -1.69 18.72
C SER A 97 -16.04 -1.22 19.05
N THR A 98 -15.04 -1.60 18.26
CA THR A 98 -13.65 -1.13 18.45
C THR A 98 -13.32 0.11 17.61
N ILE A 99 -14.29 0.62 16.85
CA ILE A 99 -14.13 1.75 15.94
C ILE A 99 -14.83 2.97 16.56
N ASN A 100 -14.16 4.12 16.54
CA ASN A 100 -14.78 5.36 16.98
C ASN A 100 -15.95 5.70 16.03
N PRO A 101 -17.20 5.88 16.53
CA PRO A 101 -18.36 6.20 15.68
C PRO A 101 -18.20 7.48 14.85
N GLU A 102 -17.38 8.42 15.31
CA GLU A 102 -17.11 9.69 14.63
C GLU A 102 -16.10 9.56 13.47
N SER A 103 -15.49 8.38 13.31
CA SER A 103 -14.51 8.11 12.26
C SER A 103 -15.09 8.06 10.84
N GLY A 104 -16.42 8.12 10.69
CA GLY A 104 -17.09 7.99 9.39
C GLY A 104 -17.01 6.59 8.77
N ILE A 105 -16.52 5.60 9.51
CA ILE A 105 -16.41 4.22 9.04
C ILE A 105 -17.77 3.53 9.10
N THR A 106 -18.33 3.23 7.93
CA THR A 106 -19.62 2.54 7.80
C THR A 106 -19.50 1.15 7.18
N SER A 107 -18.40 0.88 6.47
CA SER A 107 -18.21 -0.38 5.74
C SER A 107 -16.73 -0.79 5.65
N ARG A 108 -16.50 -2.09 5.42
CA ARG A 108 -15.18 -2.66 5.11
C ARG A 108 -14.84 -2.41 3.63
N PHE A 109 -13.57 -2.25 3.32
CA PHE A 109 -13.12 -2.06 1.94
C PHE A 109 -13.22 -3.37 1.14
N LYS A 110 -13.60 -3.24 -0.13
CA LYS A 110 -13.60 -4.30 -1.13
C LYS A 110 -12.74 -3.84 -2.30
N GLY A 111 -11.54 -4.39 -2.41
CA GLY A 111 -10.55 -4.02 -3.41
C GLY A 111 -9.18 -4.57 -3.04
N ALA A 112 -8.12 -4.04 -3.66
CA ALA A 112 -6.75 -4.51 -3.45
C ALA A 112 -5.85 -3.39 -2.90
N PHE A 113 -4.91 -3.77 -2.02
CA PHE A 113 -3.79 -2.93 -1.62
C PHE A 113 -2.50 -3.58 -2.12
N GLN A 114 -1.61 -2.78 -2.70
CA GLN A 114 -0.31 -3.26 -3.15
C GLN A 114 0.86 -2.68 -2.37
N ARG A 115 0.77 -1.39 -2.01
CA ARG A 115 1.84 -0.68 -1.30
C ARG A 115 1.27 0.19 -0.20
N LEU A 116 1.92 0.14 0.96
CA LEU A 116 1.64 1.00 2.10
C LEU A 116 2.94 1.67 2.53
N VAL A 117 2.88 2.98 2.75
CA VAL A 117 3.98 3.78 3.30
C VAL A 117 3.44 4.47 4.53
N LEU A 118 4.08 4.24 5.68
CA LEU A 118 3.68 4.82 6.97
C LEU A 118 4.83 5.67 7.49
N ASN A 119 4.58 6.97 7.71
CA ASN A 119 5.57 7.91 8.23
C ASN A 119 6.91 7.92 7.45
N GLY A 120 6.84 7.70 6.13
CA GLY A 120 8.01 7.63 5.24
C GLY A 120 8.59 6.23 5.03
N GLU A 121 8.26 5.27 5.89
CA GLU A 121 8.75 3.90 5.81
C GLU A 121 7.85 3.02 4.94
N VAL A 122 8.45 2.26 4.03
CA VAL A 122 7.71 1.28 3.22
C VAL A 122 7.40 0.06 4.08
N VAL A 123 6.13 -0.32 4.13
CA VAL A 123 5.72 -1.56 4.79
C VAL A 123 5.89 -2.72 3.82
N ASP A 124 7.03 -3.39 3.91
CA ASP A 124 7.35 -4.55 3.06
C ASP A 124 6.49 -5.76 3.41
N ASP A 125 6.01 -6.47 2.39
CA ASP A 125 5.16 -7.66 2.51
C ASP A 125 4.05 -7.51 3.57
N LEU A 126 3.00 -6.78 3.18
CA LEU A 126 1.82 -6.50 4.00
C LEU A 126 1.25 -7.73 4.74
N ARG A 127 1.35 -8.92 4.15
CA ARG A 127 0.84 -10.16 4.76
C ARG A 127 1.77 -10.69 5.83
N LYS A 128 3.07 -10.64 5.59
CA LYS A 128 4.09 -11.14 6.52
C LYS A 128 4.23 -10.25 7.75
N VAL A 129 4.11 -8.93 7.59
CA VAL A 129 4.24 -7.98 8.71
C VAL A 129 2.96 -7.81 9.53
N ALA A 130 1.81 -8.24 9.01
CA ALA A 130 0.55 -8.14 9.73
C ALA A 130 0.54 -9.08 10.95
N LYS A 131 0.23 -8.53 12.13
CA LYS A 131 0.09 -9.32 13.38
C LYS A 131 -1.04 -10.35 13.31
N SER A 132 -2.07 -10.07 12.51
CA SER A 132 -3.18 -10.98 12.25
C SER A 132 -3.87 -10.62 10.94
N SER A 133 -4.51 -11.59 10.31
CA SER A 133 -5.35 -11.37 9.13
C SER A 133 -6.62 -12.22 9.22
N GLN A 134 -7.62 -11.87 8.40
CA GLN A 134 -8.83 -12.65 8.23
C GLN A 134 -9.23 -12.59 6.75
N ASP A 135 -9.38 -13.74 6.11
CA ASP A 135 -9.88 -13.90 4.74
C ASP A 135 -9.15 -13.07 3.66
N VAL A 136 -7.84 -12.85 3.81
CA VAL A 136 -7.03 -12.10 2.84
C VAL A 136 -6.64 -13.00 1.66
N GLY A 137 -7.45 -12.98 0.60
CA GLY A 137 -7.22 -13.71 -0.65
C GLY A 137 -6.17 -13.06 -1.56
N HIS A 138 -5.56 -13.85 -2.45
CA HIS A 138 -4.63 -13.35 -3.48
C HIS A 138 -5.39 -12.53 -4.53
N PHE A 139 -4.87 -11.36 -4.90
CA PHE A 139 -5.44 -10.52 -5.94
C PHE A 139 -4.66 -10.72 -7.23
N TYR A 140 -5.30 -11.37 -8.21
CA TYR A 140 -4.71 -11.61 -9.53
C TYR A 140 -5.07 -10.53 -10.55
N GLY A 141 -5.76 -9.45 -10.17
CA GLY A 141 -6.25 -8.46 -11.13
C GLY A 141 -5.15 -7.77 -11.95
N PRO A 142 -5.53 -6.85 -12.86
CA PRO A 142 -4.57 -6.12 -13.68
C PRO A 142 -3.45 -5.54 -12.83
N PRO A 143 -2.18 -5.75 -13.20
CA PRO A 143 -1.74 -6.17 -14.54
C PRO A 143 -1.45 -7.67 -14.71
N CYS A 144 -1.61 -8.50 -13.68
CA CYS A 144 -1.22 -9.92 -13.73
C CYS A 144 -2.37 -10.90 -14.03
N GLY A 145 -3.57 -10.39 -14.33
CA GLY A 145 -4.79 -11.19 -14.52
C GLY A 145 -5.41 -11.02 -15.89
N PRO A 146 -5.43 -12.06 -16.74
CA PRO A 146 -4.74 -13.35 -16.60
C PRO A 146 -3.21 -13.20 -16.67
N ASN A 147 -2.44 -14.19 -16.18
CA ASN A 147 -0.97 -14.11 -16.13
C ASN A 147 -0.39 -13.82 -17.53
N PRO A 148 0.24 -12.65 -17.75
CA PRO A 148 0.77 -12.26 -19.06
C PRO A 148 2.12 -12.93 -19.38
N CYS A 149 2.77 -13.57 -18.40
CA CYS A 149 4.08 -14.19 -18.59
C CYS A 149 3.97 -15.57 -19.27
N HIS A 150 4.74 -15.77 -20.33
CA HIS A 150 4.82 -17.02 -21.08
C HIS A 150 5.69 -18.07 -20.39
N ASN A 151 5.61 -19.31 -20.88
CA ASN A 151 6.53 -20.40 -20.55
C ASN A 151 6.66 -20.70 -19.04
N GLY A 152 5.57 -20.51 -18.29
CA GLY A 152 5.55 -20.72 -16.84
C GLY A 152 6.19 -19.59 -16.03
N GLY A 153 6.42 -18.42 -16.63
CA GLY A 153 6.89 -17.23 -15.94
C GLY A 153 5.92 -16.75 -14.86
N MET A 154 6.48 -16.23 -13.77
CA MET A 154 5.70 -15.69 -12.66
C MET A 154 5.53 -14.18 -12.84
N CYS A 155 4.29 -13.71 -12.94
CA CYS A 155 3.99 -12.28 -12.98
C CYS A 155 4.14 -11.65 -11.59
N LEU A 156 4.96 -10.61 -11.51
CA LEU A 156 5.14 -9.78 -10.33
C LEU A 156 4.46 -8.43 -10.60
N PRO A 157 3.35 -8.10 -9.93
CA PRO A 157 2.64 -6.86 -10.16
C PRO A 157 3.45 -5.67 -9.61
N GLN A 158 3.42 -4.55 -10.33
CA GLN A 158 4.04 -3.26 -10.01
C GLN A 158 3.07 -2.10 -10.34
N LEU A 159 2.12 -1.81 -9.44
CA LEU A 159 1.01 -0.87 -9.68
C LEU A 159 0.29 -1.21 -10.99
N ASN A 160 0.26 -0.27 -11.94
CA ASN A 160 -0.34 -0.43 -13.26
C ASN A 160 0.53 -1.25 -14.25
N ASN A 161 1.73 -1.69 -13.85
CA ASN A 161 2.64 -2.45 -14.70
C ASN A 161 3.04 -3.79 -14.05
N PHE A 162 3.73 -4.66 -14.78
CA PHE A 162 4.20 -5.94 -14.26
C PHE A 162 5.63 -6.23 -14.70
N HIS A 163 6.27 -7.14 -13.98
CA HIS A 163 7.53 -7.75 -14.37
C HIS A 163 7.38 -9.27 -14.37
N CYS A 164 7.83 -9.94 -15.42
CA CYS A 164 7.88 -11.39 -15.45
C CYS A 164 9.20 -11.89 -14.87
N LYS A 165 9.11 -12.65 -13.78
CA LYS A 165 10.25 -13.47 -13.32
C LYS A 165 10.30 -14.74 -14.18
N CYS A 166 11.24 -14.76 -15.12
CA CYS A 166 11.39 -15.88 -16.05
C CYS A 166 12.07 -17.09 -15.39
N PRO A 167 11.66 -18.32 -15.77
CA PRO A 167 12.42 -19.51 -15.44
C PRO A 167 13.82 -19.45 -16.07
N VAL A 168 14.77 -20.24 -15.53
CA VAL A 168 16.19 -20.20 -15.92
C VAL A 168 16.43 -20.31 -17.43
N ALA A 169 15.60 -21.06 -18.16
CA ALA A 169 15.75 -21.27 -19.60
C ALA A 169 15.10 -20.20 -20.49
N TYR A 170 14.47 -19.16 -19.91
CA TYR A 170 13.75 -18.15 -20.67
C TYR A 170 14.17 -16.72 -20.31
N THR A 171 14.04 -15.83 -21.27
CA THR A 171 14.29 -14.39 -21.15
C THR A 171 13.30 -13.62 -22.00
N GLY A 172 13.43 -12.29 -22.02
CA GLY A 172 12.47 -11.38 -22.65
C GLY A 172 11.51 -10.76 -21.63
N LEU A 173 10.74 -9.78 -22.08
CA LEU A 173 9.85 -9.02 -21.20
C LEU A 173 8.75 -9.92 -20.62
N TRP A 174 8.27 -10.86 -21.43
CA TRP A 174 7.19 -11.78 -21.09
C TRP A 174 7.68 -13.23 -21.01
N CYS A 175 8.98 -13.47 -20.91
CA CYS A 175 9.60 -14.80 -20.93
C CYS A 175 9.38 -15.56 -22.24
N GLU A 176 9.25 -14.85 -23.35
CA GLU A 176 8.92 -15.38 -24.66
C GLU A 176 10.12 -15.99 -25.40
N LYS A 177 11.36 -15.71 -24.96
CA LYS A 177 12.59 -16.14 -25.64
C LYS A 177 13.24 -17.28 -24.88
N TYR A 178 13.58 -18.37 -25.57
CA TYR A 178 14.40 -19.44 -25.02
C TYR A 178 15.89 -19.03 -25.04
N ILE A 179 16.64 -19.39 -24.01
CA ILE A 179 18.09 -19.17 -23.95
C ILE A 179 18.76 -20.38 -24.61
N GLU A 180 19.20 -20.23 -25.85
CA GLU A 180 19.77 -21.33 -26.65
C GLU A 180 21.05 -21.95 -26.05
N ASN A 181 21.71 -21.27 -25.11
CA ASN A 181 22.86 -21.77 -24.37
C ASN A 181 22.75 -21.42 -22.87
N VAL A 182 21.90 -22.14 -22.15
CA VAL A 182 21.94 -22.13 -20.67
C VAL A 182 23.23 -22.83 -20.25
N SER A 183 24.32 -22.07 -20.12
CA SER A 183 25.52 -22.55 -19.42
C SER A 183 25.10 -22.84 -17.99
N ILE A 184 25.01 -24.13 -17.66
CA ILE A 184 24.72 -24.61 -16.33
C ILE A 184 26.02 -24.45 -15.54
N ASP A 185 26.11 -23.37 -14.75
CA ASP A 185 27.13 -23.10 -13.71
C ASP A 185 28.48 -23.79 -13.93
N GLU A 186 29.23 -23.39 -14.96
CA GLU A 186 30.64 -23.79 -15.05
C GLU A 186 31.44 -23.00 -13.99
N PRO A 187 32.18 -23.69 -13.10
CA PRO A 187 32.97 -23.01 -12.08
C PRO A 187 34.08 -22.20 -12.75
N ILE A 188 34.14 -20.91 -12.43
CA ILE A 188 35.18 -20.01 -12.94
C ILE A 188 36.36 -20.03 -11.97
N MET A 189 37.53 -20.42 -12.46
CA MET A 189 38.78 -20.37 -11.69
C MET A 189 39.41 -18.98 -11.79
N PHE A 190 39.80 -18.41 -10.65
CA PHE A 190 40.54 -17.15 -10.57
C PHE A 190 42.00 -17.43 -10.20
N ASP A 191 42.94 -16.96 -11.00
CA ASP A 191 44.39 -17.17 -10.85
C ASP A 191 45.12 -15.97 -10.21
N GLY A 192 44.36 -15.03 -9.63
CA GLY A 192 44.86 -13.78 -9.07
C GLY A 192 45.09 -12.66 -10.11
N LYS A 193 44.82 -12.91 -11.39
CA LYS A 193 44.91 -11.90 -12.47
C LYS A 193 43.57 -11.65 -13.17
N ILE A 194 42.64 -12.60 -13.08
CA ILE A 194 41.30 -12.50 -13.66
C ILE A 194 40.35 -11.73 -12.71
N PHE A 195 39.46 -10.91 -13.27
CA PHE A 195 38.36 -10.28 -12.54
C PHE A 195 37.07 -10.24 -13.39
N LEU A 196 35.92 -10.22 -12.72
CA LEU A 196 34.62 -9.98 -13.33
C LEU A 196 34.09 -8.63 -12.83
N LYS A 197 33.56 -7.80 -13.74
CA LYS A 197 32.97 -6.50 -13.42
C LYS A 197 31.52 -6.49 -13.87
N PHE A 198 30.62 -6.23 -12.91
CA PHE A 198 29.19 -6.09 -13.18
C PHE A 198 28.79 -4.61 -13.13
N PRO A 199 27.68 -4.21 -13.80
CA PRO A 199 27.09 -2.88 -13.59
C PRO A 199 26.82 -2.64 -12.10
N ASN A 200 26.91 -1.38 -11.65
CA ASN A 200 26.62 -1.08 -10.25
C ASN A 200 25.14 -1.40 -9.95
N LYS A 201 24.93 -2.51 -9.25
CA LYS A 201 23.62 -2.98 -8.76
C LYS A 201 23.51 -2.90 -7.24
N ILE A 202 24.55 -2.40 -6.57
CA ILE A 202 24.50 -2.10 -5.15
C ILE A 202 23.89 -0.70 -5.04
N ILE A 203 22.60 -0.67 -4.74
CA ILE A 203 21.88 0.56 -4.42
C ILE A 203 22.11 0.78 -2.91
N SER A 204 22.65 1.93 -2.54
CA SER A 204 22.74 2.39 -1.15
C SER A 204 21.40 2.90 -0.64
#